data_AF-A0A8J4QZD6-F1
#
_entry.id   AF-A0A8J4QZD6-F1
#
_cell.length_a   1.000
_cell.length_b   1.000
_cell.length_c   1.000
_cell.angle_alpha   90.00
_cell.angle_beta   90.00
_cell.angle_gamma   90.00
#
_symmetry.space_group_name_H-M   'P 1'
#
loop_
_entity.id
_entity.type
_entity.pdbx_description
1 polymer ?
#
loop_
_entity_poly.entity_id
_entity_poly.type
_entity_poly.pdbx_seq_one_letter_code
_entity_poly.pdbx_strand_id
1 'polypeptide(L)'
;MEFSSKAFKEGKCQGQKVVHGEIMPLVLQPPEPNKGDLESLLFALKENKDWFEQMIINNSAVLLRGYNVEKAEDFLEIFGWEDIHYVGPAPRTHVYKRVWTANEGPLSEFIYYHHEMVLIKECPKRVILFCEIPPPEGGETPFVPSFRVTERMLEEFPEAVEEIEEKGLKYTFTALSKNDTSSMRGRGWEDTFGTSDRAEAERRANALGMDLEWLPNGAAQATLSPRSLTKVFDGRKGRRMWFNTVVGMHGKEHSSAMMADGTELPESRDVKKSSKKRASNSSGKREMFSSLITWLCFMEEGLLFLLEESWLPQPSSLFRLWLYQ
;
A
#
# COMPACT_ATOMS: atom_id res chain seq x y z
N MET A 1 -27.68 9.29 -1.24
CA MET A 1 -28.51 8.13 -1.65
C MET A 1 -28.00 6.95 -0.84
N GLU A 2 -28.88 6.13 -0.28
CA GLU A 2 -28.47 4.87 0.35
C GLU A 2 -28.16 3.86 -0.76
N PHE A 3 -26.87 3.64 -1.02
CA PHE A 3 -26.40 2.63 -1.94
C PHE A 3 -26.47 1.27 -1.25
N SER A 4 -27.67 0.72 -1.08
CA SER A 4 -27.89 -0.62 -0.52
C SER A 4 -28.19 -1.62 -1.64
N SER A 5 -27.33 -2.63 -1.80
CA SER A 5 -27.62 -3.79 -2.64
C SER A 5 -28.19 -4.93 -1.79
N LYS A 6 -29.22 -5.60 -2.30
CA LYS A 6 -29.75 -6.85 -1.72
C LYS A 6 -28.92 -8.09 -2.03
N ALA A 7 -27.92 -7.97 -2.92
CA ALA A 7 -27.07 -9.10 -3.31
C ALA A 7 -25.97 -9.43 -2.29
N PHE A 8 -25.75 -8.54 -1.32
CA PHE A 8 -24.75 -8.69 -0.26
C PHE A 8 -25.36 -8.39 1.10
N LYS A 9 -24.87 -9.06 2.14
CA LYS A 9 -25.14 -8.74 3.54
C LYS A 9 -23.96 -7.97 4.12
N GLU A 10 -24.22 -6.83 4.75
CA GLU A 10 -23.19 -6.12 5.50
C GLU A 10 -22.75 -6.93 6.73
N GLY A 11 -21.44 -7.21 6.79
CA GLY A 11 -20.77 -7.89 7.89
C GLY A 11 -19.97 -6.93 8.77
N LYS A 12 -19.16 -7.49 9.66
CA LYS A 12 -18.21 -6.76 10.50
C LYS A 12 -16.90 -7.52 10.60
N CYS A 13 -15.80 -6.82 10.84
CA CYS A 13 -14.50 -7.40 11.15
C CYS A 13 -13.84 -6.68 12.34
N GLN A 14 -12.83 -7.29 12.94
CA GLN A 14 -12.01 -6.63 13.95
C GLN A 14 -11.33 -5.39 13.35
N GLY A 15 -11.21 -4.32 14.15
CA GLY A 15 -10.57 -3.07 13.73
C GLY A 15 -11.39 -2.14 12.82
N GLN A 16 -12.56 -2.58 12.33
CA GLN A 16 -13.48 -1.79 11.51
C GLN A 16 -13.90 -0.48 12.20
N LYS A 17 -13.96 0.63 11.45
CA LYS A 17 -14.31 1.97 11.95
C LYS A 17 -15.29 2.67 11.01
N VAL A 18 -15.93 3.73 11.51
CA VAL A 18 -16.66 4.70 10.67
C VAL A 18 -15.81 5.96 10.56
N VAL A 19 -15.59 6.45 9.33
CA VAL A 19 -14.78 7.63 9.03
C VAL A 19 -15.55 8.51 8.05
N HIS A 20 -15.88 9.74 8.46
CA HIS A 20 -16.73 10.68 7.70
C HIS A 20 -18.08 10.08 7.25
N GLY A 21 -18.65 9.19 8.06
CA GLY A 21 -19.91 8.48 7.78
C GLY A 21 -19.77 7.15 7.03
N GLU A 22 -18.63 6.91 6.37
CA GLU A 22 -18.37 5.67 5.62
C GLU A 22 -17.80 4.59 6.54
N ILE A 23 -18.25 3.33 6.40
CA ILE A 23 -17.67 2.17 7.11
C ILE A 23 -16.36 1.75 6.43
N MET A 24 -15.29 1.51 7.18
CA MET A 24 -13.96 1.18 6.64
C MET A 24 -13.27 0.04 7.44
N PRO A 25 -12.92 -1.09 6.81
CA PRO A 25 -13.37 -1.53 5.49
C PRO A 25 -14.89 -1.86 5.52
N LEU A 26 -15.55 -1.74 4.37
CA LEU A 26 -16.89 -2.31 4.20
C LEU A 26 -16.76 -3.84 4.11
N VAL A 27 -17.48 -4.58 4.96
CA VAL A 27 -17.46 -6.04 4.91
C VAL A 27 -18.73 -6.52 4.23
N LEU A 28 -18.59 -7.32 3.17
CA LEU A 28 -19.67 -7.89 2.40
C LEU A 28 -19.63 -9.41 2.49
N GLN A 29 -20.78 -10.00 2.82
CA GLN A 29 -20.98 -11.42 3.03
C GLN A 29 -22.12 -11.94 2.15
N PRO A 30 -22.27 -13.27 1.97
CA PRO A 30 -23.45 -13.86 1.36
C PRO A 30 -24.76 -13.32 1.96
N PRO A 31 -25.78 -13.04 1.13
CA PRO A 31 -27.08 -12.59 1.63
C PRO A 31 -27.76 -13.70 2.45
N GLU A 32 -27.53 -14.96 2.09
CA GLU A 32 -28.04 -16.17 2.75
C GLU A 32 -26.91 -17.23 2.88
N PRO A 33 -26.94 -18.14 3.87
CA PRO A 33 -25.84 -19.10 4.09
C PRO A 33 -25.59 -20.10 2.94
N ASN A 34 -26.59 -20.31 2.08
CA ASN A 34 -26.55 -21.12 0.86
C ASN A 34 -26.11 -20.32 -0.38
N LYS A 35 -25.55 -19.10 -0.19
CA LYS A 35 -25.08 -18.19 -1.25
C LYS A 35 -23.60 -17.80 -1.11
N GLY A 36 -22.83 -18.66 -0.44
CA GLY A 36 -21.37 -18.56 -0.32
C GLY A 36 -20.59 -19.15 -1.49
N ASP A 37 -21.25 -19.77 -2.47
CA ASP A 37 -20.61 -20.31 -3.67
C ASP A 37 -20.06 -19.23 -4.61
N LEU A 38 -19.02 -19.59 -5.36
CA LEU A 38 -18.38 -18.73 -6.36
C LEU A 38 -19.36 -18.22 -7.42
N GLU A 39 -20.28 -19.04 -7.92
CA GLU A 39 -21.22 -18.63 -8.96
C GLU A 39 -22.14 -17.51 -8.47
N SER A 40 -22.65 -17.63 -7.24
CA SER A 40 -23.46 -16.60 -6.58
C SER A 40 -22.66 -15.32 -6.29
N LEU A 41 -21.36 -15.43 -5.95
CA LEU A 41 -20.47 -14.27 -5.80
C LEU A 41 -20.24 -13.53 -7.12
N LEU A 42 -19.88 -14.26 -8.19
CA LEU A 42 -19.63 -13.71 -9.51
C LEU A 42 -20.90 -13.06 -10.09
N PHE A 43 -22.06 -13.70 -9.92
CA PHE A 43 -23.35 -13.13 -10.29
C PHE A 43 -23.67 -11.85 -9.49
N ALA A 44 -23.50 -11.87 -8.16
CA ALA A 44 -23.73 -10.72 -7.30
C ALA A 44 -22.85 -9.51 -7.68
N LEU A 45 -21.55 -9.74 -7.97
CA LEU A 45 -20.64 -8.68 -8.42
C LEU A 45 -21.00 -8.14 -9.79
N LYS A 46 -21.36 -9.02 -10.75
CA LYS A 46 -21.70 -8.63 -12.11
C LYS A 46 -22.94 -7.74 -12.17
N GLU A 47 -24.03 -8.15 -11.51
CA GLU A 47 -25.30 -7.41 -11.48
C GLU A 47 -25.22 -6.12 -10.65
N ASN A 48 -24.14 -5.92 -9.87
CA ASN A 48 -23.95 -4.75 -9.01
C ASN A 48 -22.61 -4.04 -9.26
N LYS A 49 -22.01 -4.15 -10.46
CA LYS A 49 -20.65 -3.66 -10.74
C LYS A 49 -20.45 -2.20 -10.33
N ASP A 50 -21.26 -1.29 -10.87
CA ASP A 50 -21.12 0.16 -10.62
C ASP A 50 -21.29 0.51 -9.14
N TRP A 51 -22.19 -0.19 -8.44
CA TRP A 51 -22.38 -0.08 -7.00
C TRP A 51 -21.12 -0.53 -6.23
N PHE A 52 -20.57 -1.68 -6.59
CA PHE A 52 -19.40 -2.26 -5.93
C PHE A 52 -18.14 -1.41 -6.13
N GLU A 53 -17.90 -0.90 -7.34
CA GLU A 53 -16.81 0.04 -7.60
C GLU A 53 -16.98 1.35 -6.80
N GLN A 54 -18.21 1.85 -6.69
CA GLN A 54 -18.49 3.03 -5.86
C GLN A 54 -18.28 2.76 -4.36
N MET A 55 -18.50 1.54 -3.87
CA MET A 55 -18.18 1.15 -2.49
C MET A 55 -16.66 1.12 -2.26
N ILE A 56 -15.86 0.58 -3.18
CA ILE A 56 -14.38 0.64 -3.12
C ILE A 56 -13.91 2.10 -2.98
N ILE A 57 -14.48 3.01 -3.78
CA ILE A 57 -14.15 4.45 -3.77
C ILE A 57 -14.57 5.16 -2.47
N ASN A 58 -15.74 4.84 -1.91
CA ASN A 58 -16.25 5.46 -0.68
C ASN A 58 -15.55 4.92 0.57
N ASN A 59 -15.66 3.60 0.77
CA ASN A 59 -15.21 2.87 1.95
C ASN A 59 -13.69 2.67 1.99
N SER A 60 -13.00 3.00 0.90
CA SER A 60 -11.54 2.93 0.69
C SER A 60 -10.94 1.53 0.71
N ALA A 61 -11.58 0.57 1.38
CA ALA A 61 -11.40 -0.85 1.18
C ALA A 61 -12.74 -1.61 1.35
N VAL A 62 -12.89 -2.69 0.60
CA VAL A 62 -13.98 -3.67 0.72
C VAL A 62 -13.38 -5.02 1.11
N LEU A 63 -14.07 -5.79 1.95
CA LEU A 63 -13.71 -7.16 2.34
C LEU A 63 -14.87 -8.10 2.02
N LEU A 64 -14.69 -8.95 1.02
CA LEU A 64 -15.58 -10.08 0.74
C LEU A 64 -15.21 -11.24 1.71
N ARG A 65 -16.19 -11.75 2.45
CA ARG A 65 -15.96 -12.73 3.51
C ARG A 65 -17.06 -13.79 3.61
N GLY A 66 -16.64 -15.05 3.73
CA GLY A 66 -17.56 -16.20 3.82
C GLY A 66 -18.04 -16.67 2.45
N TYR A 67 -17.21 -16.51 1.42
CA TYR A 67 -17.39 -17.12 0.11
C TYR A 67 -16.35 -18.20 -0.08
N ASN A 68 -16.75 -19.34 -0.63
CA ASN A 68 -15.93 -20.49 -0.93
C ASN A 68 -15.23 -20.24 -2.28
N VAL A 69 -13.99 -19.76 -2.23
CA VAL A 69 -13.21 -19.40 -3.42
C VAL A 69 -11.83 -20.01 -3.28
N GLU A 70 -11.65 -21.20 -3.84
CA GLU A 70 -10.42 -22.00 -3.66
C GLU A 70 -9.18 -21.34 -4.28
N LYS A 71 -9.35 -20.49 -5.29
CA LYS A 71 -8.24 -19.83 -6.00
C LYS A 71 -8.55 -18.40 -6.42
N ALA A 72 -7.49 -17.60 -6.59
CA ALA A 72 -7.60 -16.28 -7.21
C ALA A 72 -8.08 -16.34 -8.67
N GLU A 73 -7.58 -17.30 -9.47
CA GLU A 73 -7.82 -17.33 -10.93
C GLU A 73 -9.30 -17.40 -11.33
N ASP A 74 -10.14 -18.03 -10.51
CA ASP A 74 -11.57 -18.21 -10.76
C ASP A 74 -12.41 -16.94 -10.48
N PHE A 75 -11.82 -15.95 -9.79
CA PHE A 75 -12.51 -14.74 -9.31
C PHE A 75 -12.21 -13.48 -10.13
N LEU A 76 -10.99 -13.34 -10.64
CA LEU A 76 -10.42 -12.04 -11.03
C LEU A 76 -10.96 -11.46 -12.35
N GLU A 77 -11.33 -12.31 -13.31
CA GLU A 77 -11.80 -11.89 -14.64
C GLU A 77 -13.11 -11.07 -14.59
N ILE A 78 -13.88 -11.16 -13.49
CA ILE A 78 -15.19 -10.50 -13.33
C ILE A 78 -15.09 -8.96 -13.35
N PHE A 79 -13.93 -8.44 -12.96
CA PHE A 79 -13.71 -7.00 -12.82
C PHE A 79 -13.45 -6.31 -14.16
N GLY A 80 -12.69 -6.96 -15.05
CA GLY A 80 -12.26 -6.36 -16.31
C GLY A 80 -11.44 -5.09 -16.14
N TRP A 81 -10.65 -4.99 -15.06
CA TRP A 81 -9.71 -3.89 -14.83
C TRP A 81 -8.47 -4.05 -15.72
N GLU A 82 -7.70 -2.97 -15.92
CA GLU A 82 -6.47 -3.02 -16.70
C GLU A 82 -5.33 -3.67 -15.89
N ASP A 83 -4.32 -4.18 -16.61
CA ASP A 83 -3.09 -4.74 -16.04
C ASP A 83 -2.12 -3.60 -15.67
N ILE A 84 -1.26 -3.79 -14.68
CA ILE A 84 -0.06 -2.96 -14.55
C ILE A 84 1.19 -3.83 -14.38
N HIS A 85 2.24 -3.48 -15.12
CA HIS A 85 3.52 -4.17 -15.03
C HIS A 85 4.22 -3.82 -13.70
N TYR A 86 4.42 -4.83 -12.83
CA TYR A 86 5.13 -4.65 -11.57
C TYR A 86 6.55 -4.12 -11.76
N VAL A 87 6.80 -2.92 -11.25
CA VAL A 87 8.14 -2.32 -11.14
C VAL A 87 8.42 -2.06 -9.65
N GLY A 88 9.02 -3.04 -8.98
CA GLY A 88 9.33 -2.95 -7.55
C GLY A 88 10.46 -3.90 -7.11
N PRO A 89 11.15 -3.59 -5.99
CA PRO A 89 12.34 -4.32 -5.58
C PRO A 89 12.04 -5.71 -5.01
N ALA A 90 10.94 -5.86 -4.28
CA ALA A 90 10.62 -7.03 -3.48
C ALA A 90 10.46 -8.31 -4.33
N PRO A 91 10.93 -9.47 -3.85
CA PRO A 91 10.75 -10.76 -4.53
C PRO A 91 9.27 -11.16 -4.53
N ARG A 92 8.81 -11.66 -5.67
CA ARG A 92 7.46 -12.19 -5.92
C ARG A 92 7.57 -13.29 -6.98
N THR A 93 6.81 -14.36 -6.81
CA THR A 93 6.68 -15.45 -7.78
C THR A 93 5.43 -15.23 -8.64
N HIS A 94 5.60 -15.32 -9.96
CA HIS A 94 4.48 -15.33 -10.92
C HIS A 94 3.77 -16.68 -10.87
N VAL A 95 2.43 -16.67 -10.88
CA VAL A 95 1.66 -17.92 -10.80
C VAL A 95 0.57 -18.03 -11.87
N TYR A 96 -0.24 -17.01 -12.12
CA TYR A 96 -1.26 -17.07 -13.19
C TYR A 96 -1.68 -15.70 -13.72
N LYS A 97 -1.45 -15.41 -15.00
CA LYS A 97 -1.77 -14.11 -15.65
C LYS A 97 -1.23 -12.90 -14.86
N ARG A 98 -2.07 -12.28 -14.01
CA ARG A 98 -1.77 -11.12 -13.15
C ARG A 98 -1.63 -11.47 -11.67
N VAL A 99 -1.68 -12.76 -11.33
CA VAL A 99 -1.58 -13.30 -9.98
C VAL A 99 -0.11 -13.50 -9.64
N TRP A 100 0.35 -12.70 -8.68
CA TRP A 100 1.68 -12.79 -8.07
C TRP A 100 1.55 -13.05 -6.59
N THR A 101 2.47 -13.82 -6.01
CA THR A 101 2.62 -13.85 -4.55
C THR A 101 2.99 -12.45 -4.03
N ALA A 102 2.66 -12.17 -2.77
CA ALA A 102 3.12 -10.97 -2.07
C ALA A 102 4.64 -11.00 -1.83
N ASN A 103 5.14 -10.08 -1.01
CA ASN A 103 6.56 -10.04 -0.62
C ASN A 103 7.03 -11.37 -0.02
N GLU A 104 7.90 -12.08 -0.73
CA GLU A 104 8.57 -13.32 -0.29
C GLU A 104 9.82 -13.05 0.57
N GLY A 105 9.98 -11.82 1.07
CA GLY A 105 11.05 -11.43 1.98
C GLY A 105 10.95 -12.06 3.38
N PRO A 106 11.99 -11.92 4.23
CA PRO A 106 12.04 -12.59 5.52
C PRO A 106 10.90 -12.14 6.46
N LEU A 107 10.25 -13.11 7.12
CA LEU A 107 9.14 -12.86 8.06
C LEU A 107 9.53 -11.98 9.28
N SER A 108 10.82 -11.75 9.49
CA SER A 108 11.38 -10.85 10.49
C SER A 108 11.48 -9.38 10.06
N GLU A 109 11.36 -9.07 8.77
CA GLU A 109 11.41 -7.68 8.27
C GLU A 109 10.03 -7.02 8.31
N PHE A 110 9.95 -5.84 8.93
CA PHE A 110 8.70 -5.09 9.06
C PHE A 110 8.41 -4.25 7.81
N ILE A 111 7.24 -4.46 7.19
CA ILE A 111 6.78 -3.70 6.03
C ILE A 111 6.04 -2.43 6.51
N TYR A 112 6.49 -1.26 6.05
CA TYR A 112 6.00 0.05 6.49
C TYR A 112 4.70 0.50 5.81
N TYR A 113 4.11 1.61 6.30
CA TYR A 113 3.04 2.32 5.60
C TYR A 113 3.52 2.94 4.28
N HIS A 114 2.88 2.53 3.18
CA HIS A 114 3.14 2.95 1.80
C HIS A 114 1.87 2.79 0.93
N HIS A 115 1.85 3.41 -0.26
CA HIS A 115 1.01 2.96 -1.38
C HIS A 115 1.85 2.02 -2.27
N GLU A 116 1.21 1.03 -2.90
CA GLU A 116 1.90 0.12 -3.82
C GLU A 116 2.51 0.93 -4.99
N MET A 117 3.79 0.66 -5.30
CA MET A 117 4.57 1.35 -6.35
C MET A 117 4.56 2.90 -6.31
N VAL A 118 4.38 3.53 -5.14
CA VAL A 118 4.23 4.99 -4.94
C VAL A 118 5.31 5.90 -5.56
N LEU A 119 6.50 5.38 -5.88
CA LEU A 119 7.57 6.14 -6.55
C LEU A 119 7.46 6.15 -8.09
N ILE A 120 6.71 5.20 -8.66
CA ILE A 120 6.54 5.04 -10.11
C ILE A 120 5.45 6.00 -10.60
N LYS A 121 5.63 6.57 -11.79
CA LYS A 121 4.69 7.53 -12.41
C LYS A 121 3.31 6.90 -12.65
N GLU A 122 3.31 5.67 -13.15
CA GLU A 122 2.13 4.83 -13.32
C GLU A 122 2.12 3.83 -12.16
N CYS A 123 1.16 4.01 -11.25
CA CYS A 123 0.97 3.22 -10.04
C CYS A 123 -0.39 2.49 -10.10
N PRO A 124 -0.53 1.30 -9.48
CA PRO A 124 -1.80 0.59 -9.47
C PRO A 124 -2.90 1.43 -8.84
N LYS A 125 -4.07 1.43 -9.49
CA LYS A 125 -5.26 2.14 -9.01
C LYS A 125 -5.96 1.40 -7.88
N ARG A 126 -6.02 0.08 -8.00
CA ARG A 126 -6.68 -0.87 -7.11
C ARG A 126 -5.69 -2.01 -6.87
N VAL A 127 -5.81 -2.70 -5.74
CA VAL A 127 -5.12 -3.98 -5.48
C VAL A 127 -6.15 -4.92 -4.88
N ILE A 128 -6.19 -6.16 -5.39
CA ILE A 128 -6.96 -7.25 -4.79
C ILE A 128 -5.99 -8.11 -3.99
N LEU A 129 -6.40 -8.48 -2.78
CA LEU A 129 -5.70 -9.34 -1.84
C LEU A 129 -6.55 -10.57 -1.55
N PHE A 130 -6.16 -11.72 -2.08
CA PHE A 130 -6.78 -13.01 -1.78
C PHE A 130 -5.89 -13.81 -0.80
N CYS A 131 -6.53 -14.51 0.14
CA CYS A 131 -5.87 -15.40 1.10
C CYS A 131 -6.24 -16.86 0.81
N GLU A 132 -5.35 -17.59 0.14
CA GLU A 132 -5.54 -19.03 -0.17
C GLU A 132 -5.33 -19.91 1.07
N ILE A 133 -4.38 -19.54 1.94
CA ILE A 133 -4.03 -20.30 3.14
C ILE A 133 -3.96 -19.31 4.32
N PRO A 134 -4.86 -19.39 5.31
CA PRO A 134 -4.81 -18.51 6.47
C PRO A 134 -3.60 -18.86 7.36
N PRO A 135 -2.88 -17.87 7.90
CA PRO A 135 -1.78 -18.10 8.84
C PRO A 135 -2.31 -18.67 10.18
N PRO A 136 -1.51 -19.49 10.90
CA PRO A 136 -1.93 -20.05 12.19
C PRO A 136 -1.94 -19.00 13.32
N GLU A 137 -1.12 -17.96 13.21
CA GLU A 137 -1.09 -16.78 14.08
C GLU A 137 -0.54 -15.58 13.28
N GLY A 138 -1.04 -14.37 13.59
CA GLY A 138 -0.59 -13.14 12.95
C GLY A 138 -0.89 -13.08 11.45
N GLY A 139 0.02 -12.47 10.69
CA GLY A 139 -0.10 -12.36 9.22
C GLY A 139 -1.27 -11.49 8.75
N GLU A 140 -1.91 -10.71 9.62
CA GLU A 140 -2.91 -9.76 9.20
C GLU A 140 -2.29 -8.74 8.23
N THR A 141 -3.00 -8.44 7.15
CA THR A 141 -2.71 -7.26 6.34
C THR A 141 -3.58 -6.12 6.85
N PRO A 142 -3.07 -5.22 7.70
CA PRO A 142 -3.82 -4.06 8.18
C PRO A 142 -4.07 -3.06 7.06
N PHE A 143 -4.85 -2.03 7.36
CA PHE A 143 -5.25 -0.98 6.43
C PHE A 143 -5.53 0.32 7.20
N VAL A 144 -5.40 1.49 6.57
CA VAL A 144 -5.98 2.75 7.05
C VAL A 144 -6.28 3.67 5.86
N PRO A 145 -7.23 4.62 5.94
CA PRO A 145 -7.56 5.47 4.81
C PRO A 145 -6.56 6.63 4.66
N SER A 146 -5.95 6.78 3.49
CA SER A 146 -4.79 7.69 3.30
C SER A 146 -5.11 9.16 3.54
N PHE A 147 -6.33 9.61 3.20
CA PHE A 147 -6.78 10.95 3.52
C PHE A 147 -6.80 11.22 5.03
N ARG A 148 -7.08 10.21 5.87
CA ARG A 148 -7.17 10.41 7.32
C ARG A 148 -5.79 10.52 7.98
N VAL A 149 -4.74 10.03 7.32
CA VAL A 149 -3.36 10.40 7.68
C VAL A 149 -3.11 11.86 7.31
N THR A 150 -3.39 12.29 6.07
CA THR A 150 -3.20 13.71 5.69
C THR A 150 -3.94 14.68 6.61
N GLU A 151 -5.21 14.41 6.93
CA GLU A 151 -6.00 15.20 7.87
C GLU A 151 -5.30 15.28 9.23
N ARG A 152 -4.82 14.15 9.78
CA ARG A 152 -4.06 14.15 11.03
C ARG A 152 -2.73 14.90 10.96
N MET A 153 -2.02 14.81 9.86
CA MET A 153 -0.74 15.50 9.69
C MET A 153 -0.94 17.02 9.56
N LEU A 154 -2.06 17.46 8.98
CA LEU A 154 -2.49 18.86 8.99
C LEU A 154 -3.05 19.30 10.37
N GLU A 155 -3.69 18.41 11.13
CA GLU A 155 -4.14 18.65 12.50
C GLU A 155 -2.98 18.78 13.51
N GLU A 156 -1.92 17.96 13.37
CA GLU A 156 -0.81 17.85 14.33
C GLU A 156 0.46 18.62 13.90
N PHE A 157 0.74 18.78 12.60
CA PHE A 157 1.99 19.35 12.06
C PHE A 157 1.79 20.22 10.78
N PRO A 158 0.86 21.21 10.75
CA PRO A 158 0.50 21.94 9.53
C PRO A 158 1.69 22.62 8.84
N GLU A 159 2.50 23.39 9.59
CA GLU A 159 3.66 24.12 9.04
C GLU A 159 4.65 23.19 8.31
N ALA A 160 4.89 22.00 8.85
CA ALA A 160 5.79 21.02 8.25
C ALA A 160 5.17 20.35 7.01
N VAL A 161 3.86 20.08 7.01
CA VAL A 161 3.15 19.55 5.83
C VAL A 161 3.13 20.58 4.70
N GLU A 162 3.01 21.87 5.02
CA GLU A 162 3.06 22.95 4.03
C GLU A 162 4.48 23.16 3.49
N GLU A 163 5.52 23.20 4.34
CA GLU A 163 6.91 23.33 3.89
C GLU A 163 7.35 22.18 2.96
N ILE A 164 6.98 20.93 3.29
CA ILE A 164 7.34 19.76 2.46
C ILE A 164 6.57 19.77 1.13
N GLU A 165 5.38 20.34 1.05
CA GLU A 165 4.62 20.43 -0.22
C GLU A 165 5.06 21.60 -1.09
N GLU A 166 5.50 22.72 -0.50
CA GLU A 166 6.06 23.86 -1.23
C GLU A 166 7.42 23.50 -1.86
N LYS A 167 8.31 22.89 -1.08
CA LYS A 167 9.64 22.48 -1.56
C LYS A 167 9.62 21.18 -2.35
N GLY A 168 8.74 20.24 -1.99
CA GLY A 168 8.76 18.86 -2.46
C GLY A 168 9.82 18.00 -1.77
N LEU A 169 9.76 16.70 -2.06
CA LEU A 169 10.64 15.66 -1.55
C LEU A 169 11.67 15.22 -2.60
N LYS A 170 12.87 14.87 -2.13
CA LYS A 170 13.86 14.06 -2.85
C LYS A 170 13.92 12.67 -2.25
N TYR A 171 13.89 11.66 -3.12
CA TYR A 171 14.18 10.27 -2.80
C TYR A 171 15.49 9.85 -3.45
N THR A 172 16.29 9.05 -2.75
CA THR A 172 17.37 8.28 -3.37
C THR A 172 17.29 6.81 -2.97
N PHE A 173 17.75 5.91 -3.83
CA PHE A 173 17.99 4.50 -3.47
C PHE A 173 19.20 3.94 -4.23
N THR A 174 19.92 3.02 -3.62
CA THR A 174 21.10 2.38 -4.22
C THR A 174 20.75 0.96 -4.65
N ALA A 175 20.76 0.71 -5.96
CA ALA A 175 20.74 -0.64 -6.51
C ALA A 175 22.17 -1.21 -6.50
N LEU A 176 22.36 -2.40 -5.96
CA LEU A 176 23.70 -2.94 -5.68
C LEU A 176 24.48 -3.27 -6.95
N SER A 177 25.80 -3.50 -6.83
CA SER A 177 26.63 -3.92 -7.96
C SER A 177 26.36 -5.36 -8.42
N LYS A 178 25.73 -6.18 -7.55
CA LYS A 178 25.26 -7.55 -7.79
C LYS A 178 24.06 -7.85 -6.88
N ASN A 179 23.30 -8.90 -7.18
CA ASN A 179 22.27 -9.41 -6.27
C ASN A 179 22.86 -9.95 -4.95
N ASP A 180 22.17 -9.66 -3.86
CA ASP A 180 22.33 -10.22 -2.52
C ASP A 180 20.96 -10.72 -2.04
N THR A 181 20.85 -12.01 -1.71
CA THR A 181 19.60 -12.64 -1.27
C THR A 181 19.39 -12.56 0.25
N SER A 182 20.31 -11.95 1.00
CA SER A 182 20.21 -11.79 2.46
C SER A 182 19.41 -10.55 2.91
N SER A 183 18.96 -9.71 1.98
CA SER A 183 18.24 -8.46 2.26
C SER A 183 17.04 -8.27 1.31
N MET A 184 15.90 -7.79 1.83
CA MET A 184 14.77 -7.33 0.99
C MET A 184 15.12 -6.21 0.00
N ARG A 185 16.31 -5.60 0.09
CA ARG A 185 16.80 -4.56 -0.83
C ARG A 185 18.07 -4.93 -1.58
N GLY A 186 18.51 -6.18 -1.51
CA GLY A 186 19.76 -6.63 -2.13
C GLY A 186 19.76 -6.75 -3.66
N ARG A 187 18.74 -6.24 -4.37
CA ARG A 187 18.65 -6.32 -5.83
C ARG A 187 19.78 -5.50 -6.49
N GLY A 188 20.50 -6.14 -7.42
CA GLY A 188 21.52 -5.48 -8.23
C GLY A 188 20.90 -4.53 -9.27
N TRP A 189 21.69 -3.58 -9.78
CA TRP A 189 21.22 -2.66 -10.82
C TRP A 189 20.78 -3.39 -12.10
N GLU A 190 21.45 -4.48 -12.48
CA GLU A 190 21.11 -5.26 -13.67
C GLU A 190 19.68 -5.83 -13.59
N ASP A 191 19.30 -6.39 -12.44
CA ASP A 191 17.95 -6.91 -12.13
C ASP A 191 16.93 -5.82 -11.80
N THR A 192 17.39 -4.61 -11.45
CA THR A 192 16.53 -3.44 -11.16
C THR A 192 16.09 -2.74 -12.43
N PHE A 193 16.99 -2.66 -13.43
CA PHE A 193 16.71 -2.02 -14.72
C PHE A 193 16.50 -3.04 -15.86
N GLY A 194 16.70 -4.34 -15.61
CA GLY A 194 16.47 -5.45 -16.55
C GLY A 194 17.48 -5.50 -17.71
N THR A 195 18.73 -5.09 -17.48
CA THR A 195 19.76 -4.90 -18.52
C THR A 195 21.17 -4.91 -17.92
N SER A 196 22.14 -5.45 -18.65
CA SER A 196 23.58 -5.37 -18.33
C SER A 196 24.33 -4.25 -19.08
N ASP A 197 23.62 -3.43 -19.86
CA ASP A 197 24.14 -2.19 -20.42
C ASP A 197 23.73 -0.99 -19.55
N ARG A 198 24.73 -0.16 -19.19
CA ARG A 198 24.57 1.06 -18.40
C ARG A 198 23.79 2.15 -19.13
N ALA A 199 24.01 2.32 -20.45
CA ALA A 199 23.31 3.34 -21.22
C ALA A 199 21.81 3.00 -21.36
N GLU A 200 21.49 1.71 -21.54
CA GLU A 200 20.12 1.21 -21.49
C GLU A 200 19.49 1.33 -20.08
N ALA A 201 20.26 1.13 -19.01
CA ALA A 201 19.78 1.34 -17.63
C ALA A 201 19.45 2.82 -17.37
N GLU A 202 20.34 3.75 -17.77
CA GLU A 202 20.11 5.20 -17.75
C GLU A 202 18.85 5.57 -18.53
N ARG A 203 18.67 5.04 -19.75
CA ARG A 203 17.49 5.29 -20.58
C ARG A 203 16.19 4.82 -19.92
N ARG A 204 16.21 3.65 -19.26
CA ARG A 204 15.05 3.09 -18.54
C ARG A 204 14.72 3.86 -17.27
N ALA A 205 15.74 4.23 -16.48
CA ALA A 205 15.58 5.07 -15.31
C ALA A 205 14.98 6.44 -15.66
N ASN A 206 15.50 7.11 -16.70
CA ASN A 206 14.94 8.36 -17.22
C ASN A 206 13.47 8.23 -17.64
N ALA A 207 13.10 7.11 -18.29
CA ALA A 207 11.71 6.85 -18.67
C ALA A 207 10.75 6.69 -17.47
N LEU A 208 11.25 6.24 -16.32
CA LEU A 208 10.52 6.17 -15.04
C LEU A 208 10.54 7.51 -14.26
N GLY A 209 11.29 8.51 -14.74
CA GLY A 209 11.52 9.77 -14.04
C GLY A 209 12.52 9.65 -12.90
N MET A 210 13.62 8.91 -13.13
CA MET A 210 14.73 8.72 -12.19
C MET A 210 16.07 9.10 -12.85
N ASP A 211 16.88 9.91 -12.18
CA ASP A 211 18.27 10.15 -12.55
C ASP A 211 19.16 9.01 -12.01
N LEU A 212 20.22 8.62 -12.74
CA LEU A 212 21.21 7.62 -12.29
C LEU A 212 22.61 8.19 -12.12
N GLU A 213 23.27 7.82 -11.02
CA GLU A 213 24.70 8.03 -10.76
C GLU A 213 25.40 6.69 -10.54
N TRP A 214 26.52 6.43 -11.25
CA TRP A 214 27.32 5.22 -11.10
C TRP A 214 28.36 5.37 -9.99
N LEU A 215 28.23 4.57 -8.94
CA LEU A 215 29.10 4.63 -7.77
C LEU A 215 30.44 3.90 -8.00
N PRO A 216 31.55 4.29 -7.34
CA PRO A 216 32.87 3.67 -7.54
C PRO A 216 32.96 2.17 -7.21
N ASN A 217 32.03 1.64 -6.41
CA ASN A 217 31.91 0.21 -6.09
C ASN A 217 31.11 -0.59 -7.15
N GLY A 218 30.70 0.04 -8.26
CA GLY A 218 29.93 -0.57 -9.34
C GLY A 218 28.41 -0.62 -9.11
N ALA A 219 27.91 -0.07 -7.99
CA ALA A 219 26.49 0.10 -7.74
C ALA A 219 25.93 1.32 -8.50
N ALA A 220 24.61 1.48 -8.52
CA ALA A 220 23.93 2.62 -9.13
C ALA A 220 23.04 3.31 -8.08
N GLN A 221 23.19 4.63 -7.89
CA GLN A 221 22.24 5.42 -7.11
C GLN A 221 21.20 6.03 -8.03
N ALA A 222 19.93 5.75 -7.77
CA ALA A 222 18.79 6.40 -8.42
C ALA A 222 18.28 7.56 -7.56
N THR A 223 17.95 8.68 -8.20
CA THR A 223 17.32 9.86 -7.57
C THR A 223 15.96 10.14 -8.21
N LEU A 224 14.96 10.48 -7.38
CA LEU A 224 13.70 11.07 -7.84
C LEU A 224 13.46 12.38 -7.09
N SER A 225 13.36 13.49 -7.82
CA SER A 225 13.06 14.81 -7.25
C SER A 225 12.53 15.77 -8.33
N PRO A 226 11.61 16.70 -8.01
CA PRO A 226 10.80 16.75 -6.78
C PRO A 226 9.64 15.73 -6.84
N ARG A 227 9.17 15.29 -5.67
CA ARG A 227 7.91 14.55 -5.49
C ARG A 227 7.03 15.25 -4.46
N SER A 228 5.72 15.32 -4.68
CA SER A 228 4.77 15.84 -3.68
C SER A 228 4.65 14.90 -2.47
N LEU A 229 4.28 15.43 -1.31
CA LEU A 229 3.97 14.67 -0.10
C LEU A 229 2.55 14.07 -0.16
N THR A 230 1.62 14.78 -0.81
CA THR A 230 0.24 14.30 -1.00
C THR A 230 -0.18 14.32 -2.48
N LYS A 231 -1.17 13.50 -2.81
CA LYS A 231 -1.80 13.45 -4.14
C LYS A 231 -3.32 13.50 -3.99
N VAL A 232 -3.99 14.31 -4.80
CA VAL A 232 -5.45 14.26 -4.95
C VAL A 232 -5.75 13.36 -6.14
N PHE A 233 -6.84 12.59 -6.02
CA PHE A 233 -7.30 11.67 -7.07
C PHE A 233 -8.75 11.97 -7.43
N ASP A 234 -9.11 11.71 -8.68
CA ASP A 234 -10.48 11.85 -9.17
C ASP A 234 -11.43 10.85 -8.46
N GLY A 235 -12.72 11.19 -8.40
CA GLY A 235 -13.72 10.43 -7.65
C GLY A 235 -13.58 10.47 -6.11
N ARG A 236 -12.38 10.72 -5.56
CA ARG A 236 -12.09 10.66 -4.11
C ARG A 236 -12.60 11.85 -3.29
N LYS A 237 -13.61 12.58 -3.77
CA LYS A 237 -14.22 13.76 -3.10
C LYS A 237 -13.21 14.89 -2.82
N GLY A 238 -12.21 15.06 -3.68
CA GLY A 238 -11.16 16.09 -3.56
C GLY A 238 -10.15 15.90 -2.41
N ARG A 239 -10.15 14.74 -1.75
CA ARG A 239 -9.31 14.47 -0.58
C ARG A 239 -7.83 14.27 -0.96
N ARG A 240 -6.92 14.99 -0.29
CA ARG A 240 -5.46 14.78 -0.36
C ARG A 240 -5.08 13.46 0.33
N MET A 241 -4.56 12.49 -0.41
CA MET A 241 -4.01 11.24 0.13
C MET A 241 -2.54 11.42 0.51
N TRP A 242 -2.09 10.79 1.58
CA TRP A 242 -0.69 10.77 2.03
C TRP A 242 0.14 9.86 1.10
N PHE A 243 0.40 10.35 -0.12
CA PHE A 243 0.92 9.59 -1.26
C PHE A 243 2.44 9.72 -1.37
N ASN A 244 3.13 9.12 -0.41
CA ASN A 244 4.58 9.17 -0.28
C ASN A 244 5.12 7.89 0.40
N THR A 245 6.45 7.76 0.46
CA THR A 245 7.14 6.66 1.18
C THR A 245 8.20 7.21 2.15
N VAL A 246 7.95 8.38 2.75
CA VAL A 246 8.93 9.02 3.65
C VAL A 246 9.27 8.11 4.84
N VAL A 247 8.27 7.50 5.48
CA VAL A 247 8.46 6.56 6.61
C VAL A 247 9.27 5.31 6.22
N GLY A 248 9.15 4.86 4.95
CA GLY A 248 9.85 3.68 4.44
C GLY A 248 11.30 3.93 3.97
N MET A 249 11.71 5.19 3.79
CA MET A 249 13.01 5.55 3.20
C MET A 249 13.83 6.55 4.03
N HIS A 250 13.24 7.30 4.96
CA HIS A 250 14.00 8.16 5.87
C HIS A 250 14.88 7.32 6.82
N GLY A 251 16.13 7.76 7.02
CA GLY A 251 17.09 7.12 7.92
C GLY A 251 17.45 5.65 7.58
N LYS A 252 17.49 5.27 6.30
CA LYS A 252 17.88 3.90 5.87
C LYS A 252 19.25 3.90 5.18
N GLU A 253 19.93 2.76 5.22
CA GLU A 253 21.32 2.64 4.70
C GLU A 253 21.40 2.67 3.16
N HIS A 254 20.41 2.10 2.47
CA HIS A 254 20.39 2.00 1.00
C HIS A 254 19.28 2.86 0.35
N SER A 255 18.69 3.79 1.10
CA SER A 255 17.75 4.79 0.57
C SER A 255 17.63 6.01 1.48
N SER A 256 17.35 7.18 0.90
CA SER A 256 16.99 8.39 1.64
C SER A 256 15.61 8.93 1.26
N ALA A 257 15.03 9.70 2.17
CA ALA A 257 13.94 10.63 1.92
C ALA A 257 14.30 11.96 2.60
N MET A 258 14.38 13.03 1.81
CA MET A 258 14.83 14.37 2.19
C MET A 258 13.94 15.44 1.52
N MET A 259 14.17 16.71 1.83
CA MET A 259 13.58 17.83 1.07
C MET A 259 14.23 17.93 -0.32
N ALA A 260 13.52 18.44 -1.32
CA ALA A 260 14.02 18.52 -2.70
C ALA A 260 15.19 19.51 -2.87
N ASP A 261 15.26 20.54 -2.02
CA ASP A 261 16.39 21.48 -1.90
C ASP A 261 17.64 20.87 -1.25
N GLY A 262 17.53 19.63 -0.75
CA GLY A 262 18.60 18.90 -0.08
C GLY A 262 18.71 19.17 1.43
N THR A 263 17.78 19.89 2.05
CA THR A 263 17.74 19.97 3.52
C THR A 263 17.13 18.70 4.14
N GLU A 264 17.40 18.49 5.42
CA GLU A 264 16.68 17.49 6.21
C GLU A 264 15.18 17.80 6.27
N LEU A 265 14.39 16.75 6.50
CA LEU A 265 12.96 16.87 6.75
C LEU A 265 12.70 17.61 8.08
N PRO A 266 11.60 18.37 8.23
CA PRO A 266 11.29 19.06 9.48
C PRO A 266 11.18 18.14 10.70
N GLU A 267 12.18 18.21 11.60
CA GLU A 267 12.05 17.68 12.96
C GLU A 267 10.99 18.47 13.75
N SER A 268 10.22 17.77 14.59
CA SER A 268 9.15 18.36 15.39
C SER A 268 9.68 19.27 16.51
N ARG A 269 9.78 20.57 16.22
CA ARG A 269 10.10 21.61 17.21
C ARG A 269 8.94 21.80 18.20
N ASP A 270 9.09 21.24 19.40
CA ASP A 270 8.30 21.53 20.61
C ASP A 270 6.76 21.67 20.42
N VAL A 271 6.02 20.57 20.60
CA VAL A 271 4.54 20.58 20.67
C VAL A 271 4.06 21.27 21.96
N LYS A 272 4.15 22.60 22.00
CA LYS A 272 3.88 23.44 23.17
C LYS A 272 2.41 23.86 23.26
N LYS A 273 1.63 23.06 24.00
CA LYS A 273 0.38 23.43 24.71
C LYS A 273 -0.90 23.62 23.87
N SER A 274 -1.52 22.53 23.42
CA SER A 274 -2.98 22.47 23.18
C SER A 274 -3.72 21.57 24.18
N SER A 275 -3.08 20.53 24.70
CA SER A 275 -3.66 19.45 25.52
C SER A 275 -3.74 19.75 27.03
N LYS A 276 -4.18 20.95 27.43
CA LYS A 276 -4.23 21.40 28.85
C LYS A 276 -5.35 20.76 29.69
N LYS A 277 -5.63 19.44 29.54
CA LYS A 277 -6.55 18.66 30.38
C LYS A 277 -6.42 17.12 30.31
N ARG A 278 -5.21 16.55 30.28
CA ARG A 278 -4.93 15.16 30.72
C ARG A 278 -3.44 15.01 31.07
N ALA A 279 -3.12 15.01 32.36
CA ALA A 279 -1.74 15.01 32.86
C ALA A 279 -1.38 13.70 33.57
N SER A 280 -0.48 12.92 32.97
CA SER A 280 0.30 11.88 33.65
C SER A 280 1.59 11.61 32.86
N ASN A 281 2.66 12.31 33.23
CA ASN A 281 4.08 12.08 32.91
C ASN A 281 4.46 11.29 31.65
N SER A 282 4.81 12.00 30.57
CA SER A 282 6.15 11.85 29.97
C SER A 282 6.55 13.11 29.20
N SER A 283 7.82 13.52 29.34
CA SER A 283 8.42 14.58 28.52
C SER A 283 9.06 13.97 27.27
N GLY A 284 8.26 13.27 26.47
CA GLY A 284 8.73 12.63 25.24
C GLY A 284 8.74 13.59 24.07
N LYS A 285 9.89 13.72 23.39
CA LYS A 285 9.89 14.12 21.97
C LYS A 285 9.03 13.11 21.21
N ARG A 286 8.13 13.58 20.34
CA ARG A 286 7.47 12.75 19.32
C ARG A 286 7.91 13.24 17.97
N GLU A 287 8.79 12.49 17.31
CA GLU A 287 9.17 12.78 15.93
C GLU A 287 7.95 12.61 15.03
N MET A 288 7.81 13.50 14.05
CA MET A 288 6.66 13.56 13.16
C MET A 288 6.37 12.20 12.51
N PHE A 289 7.41 11.52 12.01
CA PHE A 289 7.29 10.22 11.35
C PHE A 289 7.24 9.01 12.31
N SER A 290 7.74 9.11 13.55
CA SER A 290 7.64 7.97 14.48
C SER A 290 6.22 7.73 14.99
N SER A 291 5.35 8.74 14.93
CA SER A 291 3.91 8.61 15.13
C SER A 291 3.18 7.76 14.08
N LEU A 292 3.80 7.54 12.90
CA LEU A 292 3.24 6.85 11.73
C LEU A 292 3.80 5.43 11.52
N ILE A 293 4.61 4.89 12.44
CA ILE A 293 5.39 3.67 12.17
C ILE A 293 4.53 2.40 12.06
N THR A 294 3.43 2.26 12.81
CA THR A 294 2.65 1.01 12.86
C THR A 294 1.40 1.04 11.98
N TRP A 295 1.59 0.69 10.69
CA TRP A 295 0.67 0.26 9.57
C TRP A 295 -0.01 1.15 8.27
N LEU A 296 0.17 -0.04 7.48
CA LEU A 296 0.43 -0.56 6.10
C LEU A 296 -0.73 -0.60 5.06
N CYS A 297 -0.35 -0.35 3.80
CA CYS A 297 -1.15 -0.26 2.57
C CYS A 297 -2.22 0.85 2.47
N PHE A 298 -2.09 1.61 1.38
CA PHE A 298 -3.01 2.61 0.85
C PHE A 298 -3.13 2.44 -0.68
N MET A 299 -4.23 2.89 -1.29
CA MET A 299 -4.43 2.85 -2.76
C MET A 299 -5.15 4.09 -3.30
N GLU A 300 -4.91 4.39 -4.58
CA GLU A 300 -5.53 5.49 -5.35
C GLU A 300 -7.06 5.40 -5.36
N GLU A 301 -7.66 4.28 -5.76
CA GLU A 301 -9.12 4.07 -5.83
C GLU A 301 -9.66 3.16 -4.72
N GLY A 302 -8.88 2.17 -4.26
CA GLY A 302 -9.15 1.40 -3.03
C GLY A 302 -8.54 0.00 -3.02
N LEU A 303 -8.77 -0.73 -1.92
CA LEU A 303 -8.29 -2.11 -1.72
C LEU A 303 -9.46 -3.10 -1.69
N LEU A 304 -9.30 -4.29 -2.28
CA LEU A 304 -10.27 -5.37 -2.14
C LEU A 304 -9.60 -6.56 -1.42
N PHE A 305 -10.14 -6.95 -0.27
CA PHE A 305 -9.78 -8.20 0.39
C PHE A 305 -10.81 -9.29 0.04
N LEU A 306 -10.34 -10.53 -0.15
CA LEU A 306 -11.16 -11.74 -0.17
C LEU A 306 -10.56 -12.74 0.85
N LEU A 307 -11.31 -13.00 1.93
CA LEU A 307 -10.88 -13.87 3.02
C LEU A 307 -11.93 -14.96 3.28
N GLU A 308 -11.51 -16.23 3.20
CA GLU A 308 -12.28 -17.36 3.70
C GLU A 308 -11.93 -17.61 5.19
N GLU A 309 -12.91 -18.06 5.98
CA GLU A 309 -12.72 -18.55 7.35
C GLU A 309 -13.31 -19.97 7.45
N SER A 310 -12.58 -20.98 6.98
CA SER A 310 -12.98 -22.40 7.14
C SER A 310 -11.80 -23.33 7.45
N TRP A 311 -12.01 -24.21 8.43
CA TRP A 311 -11.25 -25.43 8.81
C TRP A 311 -9.76 -25.37 9.26
N LEU A 312 -9.61 -25.40 10.60
CA LEU A 312 -8.62 -26.13 11.43
C LEU A 312 -7.09 -26.00 11.17
N PRO A 313 -6.27 -25.94 12.23
CA PRO A 313 -4.83 -25.67 12.10
C PRO A 313 -4.05 -26.85 11.49
N GLN A 314 -3.27 -26.55 10.43
CA GLN A 314 -2.23 -27.42 9.90
C GLN A 314 -0.85 -26.72 10.03
N PRO A 315 0.18 -27.39 10.58
CA PRO A 315 1.48 -26.77 10.82
C PRO A 315 2.39 -26.86 9.59
N SER A 316 2.11 -26.07 8.54
CA SER A 316 3.07 -25.84 7.46
C SER A 316 2.98 -24.41 6.89
N SER A 317 4.15 -23.83 6.68
CA SER A 317 4.34 -22.46 6.20
C SER A 317 3.94 -22.29 4.73
N LEU A 318 3.08 -21.30 4.45
CA LEU A 318 3.19 -20.42 3.27
C LEU A 318 2.17 -19.27 3.37
N PHE A 319 2.65 -18.03 3.50
CA PHE A 319 1.78 -16.85 3.49
C PHE A 319 1.41 -16.49 2.06
N ARG A 320 0.29 -17.04 1.57
CA ARG A 320 -0.22 -16.79 0.21
C ARG A 320 -1.27 -15.69 0.20
N LEU A 321 -0.78 -14.49 0.48
CA LEU A 321 -1.43 -13.26 0.10
C LEU A 321 -1.12 -13.03 -1.39
N TRP A 322 -2.15 -13.03 -2.23
CA TRP A 322 -2.03 -12.81 -3.66
C TRP A 322 -2.29 -11.35 -4.00
N LEU A 323 -1.31 -10.63 -4.55
CA LEU A 323 -1.55 -9.31 -5.13
C LEU A 323 -2.03 -9.48 -6.58
N TYR A 324 -3.24 -8.99 -6.84
CA TYR A 324 -3.65 -8.58 -8.18
C TYR A 324 -3.29 -7.11 -8.40
N GLN A 325 -2.93 -6.80 -9.64
CA GLN A 325 -2.52 -5.48 -10.13
C GLN A 325 -3.44 -5.05 -11.26
#